data_AF-A0A8C5S2N5-F1
#
_entry.id   AF-A0A8C5S2N5-F1
#
_cell.length_a   1.000
_cell.length_b   1.000
_cell.length_c   1.000
_cell.angle_alpha   90.00
_cell.angle_beta   90.00
_cell.angle_gamma   90.00
#
_symmetry.space_group_name_H-M   'P 1'
#
loop_
_entity.id
_entity.type
_entity.pdbx_description
1 polymer ?
#
loop_
_entity_poly.entity_id
_entity_poly.type
_entity_poly.pdbx_seq_one_letter_code
_entity_poly.pdbx_strand_id
1 'polypeptide(L)'
;MLWEQIKQIIQRISWVSPPAITREWKRKIAQDAIESLSASRLAKSICSQFRTRLNSSHEAFAASLRQLEAGHSGRLEKTEDLWLKVRKDHAPRLARLSLESRSLQDVLLYGKPKLGRELGRGQYGVVYLCNAWGGHFPCALKSVVPPDEKHWNDLALEFHYMR
;
A
#
# COMPACT_ATOMS: atom_id res chain seq x y z
N MET A 1 -70.11 15.08 26.26
CA MET A 1 -69.85 14.33 25.02
C MET A 1 -68.87 13.17 25.23
N LEU A 2 -67.63 13.39 25.69
CA LEU A 2 -66.64 12.31 25.88
C LEU A 2 -67.07 11.24 26.90
N TRP A 3 -67.71 11.66 27.99
CA TRP A 3 -68.16 10.76 29.07
C TRP A 3 -69.27 9.79 28.65
N GLU A 4 -70.18 10.25 27.78
CA GLU A 4 -71.24 9.43 27.18
C GLU A 4 -70.64 8.35 26.25
N GLN A 5 -69.62 8.72 25.46
CA GLN A 5 -68.90 7.78 24.60
C GLN A 5 -68.13 6.74 25.40
N ILE A 6 -67.48 7.15 26.50
CA ILE A 6 -66.78 6.23 27.42
C ILE A 6 -67.76 5.23 28.04
N LYS A 7 -68.95 5.69 28.47
CA LYS A 7 -70.00 4.79 28.99
C LYS A 7 -70.48 3.78 27.96
N GLN A 8 -70.69 4.20 26.70
CA GLN A 8 -71.09 3.28 25.64
C GLN A 8 -70.02 2.23 25.31
N ILE A 9 -68.74 2.62 25.34
CA ILE A 9 -67.61 1.69 25.11
C ILE A 9 -67.55 0.65 26.25
N ILE A 10 -67.67 1.08 27.50
CA ILE A 10 -67.65 0.18 28.67
C ILE A 10 -68.84 -0.79 28.63
N GLN A 11 -70.03 -0.32 28.27
CA GLN A 11 -71.21 -1.18 28.10
C GLN A 11 -71.02 -2.23 26.99
N ARG A 12 -70.39 -1.86 25.86
CA ARG A 12 -70.08 -2.82 24.78
C ARG A 12 -69.02 -3.85 25.18
N ILE A 13 -68.01 -3.45 25.95
CA ILE A 13 -66.95 -4.36 26.43
C ILE A 13 -67.51 -5.37 27.44
N SER A 14 -68.48 -4.96 28.27
CA SER A 14 -69.10 -5.86 29.26
C SER A 14 -69.91 -7.01 28.66
N TRP A 15 -70.26 -6.94 27.37
CA TRP A 15 -71.03 -7.97 26.65
C TRP A 15 -70.18 -8.95 25.85
N VAL A 16 -68.87 -8.75 25.79
CA VAL A 16 -67.95 -9.71 25.18
C VAL A 16 -67.20 -10.40 26.30
N SER A 17 -67.78 -11.48 26.83
CA SER A 17 -67.04 -12.40 27.68
C SER A 17 -65.76 -12.81 26.94
N PRO A 18 -64.56 -12.58 27.49
CA PRO A 18 -63.34 -13.09 26.89
C PRO A 18 -63.53 -14.60 26.68
N PRO A 19 -63.17 -15.15 25.50
CA PRO A 19 -63.30 -16.58 25.28
C PRO A 19 -62.63 -17.29 26.45
N ALA A 20 -63.40 -18.11 27.18
CA ALA A 20 -62.87 -18.84 28.30
C ALA A 20 -61.66 -19.63 27.82
N ILE A 21 -60.52 -19.46 28.48
CA ILE A 21 -59.28 -20.17 28.14
C ILE A 21 -59.44 -21.62 28.59
N THR A 22 -60.27 -22.36 27.86
CA THR A 22 -60.58 -23.77 28.11
C THR A 22 -59.48 -24.66 27.55
N ARG A 23 -59.45 -25.92 27.99
CA ARG A 23 -58.48 -26.89 27.52
C ARG A 23 -58.69 -27.18 26.02
N GLU A 24 -59.93 -27.11 25.57
CA GLU A 24 -60.39 -27.29 24.20
C GLU A 24 -59.93 -26.11 23.32
N TRP A 25 -60.04 -24.87 23.82
CA TRP A 25 -59.50 -23.69 23.14
C TRP A 25 -57.99 -23.78 22.96
N LYS A 26 -57.25 -24.14 24.04
CA LYS A 26 -55.80 -24.35 23.96
C LYS A 26 -55.43 -25.44 22.96
N ARG A 27 -56.16 -26.56 22.94
CA ARG A 27 -55.93 -27.67 22.00
C ARG A 27 -56.19 -27.22 20.56
N LYS A 28 -57.28 -26.49 20.32
CA LYS A 28 -57.61 -25.95 18.98
C LYS A 28 -56.54 -24.99 18.47
N ILE A 29 -56.11 -24.03 19.30
CA ILE A 29 -55.04 -23.09 18.92
C ILE A 29 -53.72 -23.81 18.65
N ALA A 30 -53.37 -24.82 19.44
CA ALA A 30 -52.17 -25.62 19.20
C ALA A 30 -52.27 -26.43 17.89
N GLN A 31 -53.44 -27.01 17.62
CA GLN A 31 -53.73 -27.74 16.38
C GLN A 31 -53.66 -26.82 15.16
N ASP A 32 -54.34 -25.67 15.21
CA ASP A 32 -54.33 -24.65 14.16
C ASP A 32 -52.90 -24.13 13.93
N ALA A 33 -52.11 -23.95 14.98
CA ALA A 33 -50.70 -23.56 14.88
C ALA A 33 -49.85 -24.64 14.19
N ILE A 34 -50.03 -25.91 14.54
CA ILE A 34 -49.34 -27.04 13.91
C ILE A 34 -49.75 -27.19 12.45
N GLU A 35 -51.03 -27.04 12.12
CA GLU A 35 -51.54 -27.13 10.75
C GLU A 35 -51.15 -25.91 9.91
N SER A 36 -50.91 -24.75 10.54
CA SER A 36 -50.40 -23.55 9.87
C SER A 36 -48.92 -23.62 9.49
N LEU A 37 -48.17 -24.59 10.03
CA LEU A 37 -46.76 -24.83 9.69
C LEU A 37 -46.66 -25.45 8.30
N SER A 38 -46.58 -24.59 7.28
CA SER A 38 -46.31 -25.03 5.92
C SER A 38 -44.79 -25.14 5.70
N ALA A 39 -44.32 -26.36 5.40
CA ALA A 39 -42.93 -26.62 5.05
C ALA A 39 -42.44 -25.74 3.89
N SER A 40 -43.34 -25.43 2.94
CA SER A 40 -43.07 -24.55 1.81
C SER A 40 -42.83 -23.08 2.21
N ARG A 41 -43.55 -22.54 3.20
CA ARG A 41 -43.32 -21.19 3.73
C ARG A 41 -42.03 -21.13 4.53
N LEU A 42 -41.75 -22.16 5.33
CA LEU A 42 -40.50 -22.27 6.08
C LEU A 42 -39.30 -22.33 5.12
N ALA A 43 -39.34 -23.19 4.11
CA ALA A 43 -38.28 -23.29 3.10
C ALA A 43 -38.05 -21.96 2.37
N LYS A 44 -39.12 -21.25 1.96
CA LYS A 44 -39.00 -19.92 1.34
C LYS A 44 -38.36 -18.89 2.28
N SER A 45 -38.76 -18.88 3.56
CA SER A 45 -38.17 -17.98 4.55
C SER A 45 -36.68 -18.28 4.76
N ILE A 46 -36.31 -19.54 4.91
CA ILE A 46 -34.92 -19.98 5.08
C ILE A 46 -34.07 -19.61 3.85
N CYS A 47 -34.54 -19.91 2.63
CA CYS A 47 -33.84 -19.54 1.40
C CYS A 47 -33.66 -18.02 1.27
N SER A 48 -34.68 -17.25 1.63
CA SER A 48 -34.58 -15.78 1.64
C SER A 48 -33.55 -15.30 2.64
N GLN A 49 -33.53 -15.83 3.86
CA GLN A 49 -32.55 -15.47 4.89
C GLN A 49 -31.12 -15.83 4.47
N PHE A 50 -30.93 -17.01 3.87
CA PHE A 50 -29.62 -17.40 3.32
C PHE A 50 -29.17 -16.43 2.23
N ARG A 51 -30.04 -16.08 1.29
CA ARG A 51 -29.72 -15.14 0.22
C ARG A 51 -29.33 -13.77 0.77
N THR A 52 -30.07 -13.26 1.75
CA THR A 52 -29.74 -11.98 2.40
C THR A 52 -28.39 -12.03 3.11
N ARG A 53 -28.11 -13.10 3.87
CA ARG A 53 -26.82 -13.27 4.55
C ARG A 53 -25.66 -13.41 3.56
N LEU A 54 -25.86 -14.15 2.47
CA LEU A 54 -24.86 -14.33 1.43
C LEU A 54 -24.53 -13.01 0.74
N ASN A 55 -25.55 -12.23 0.36
CA ASN A 55 -25.36 -10.93 -0.26
C ASN A 55 -24.62 -9.96 0.67
N SER A 56 -25.03 -9.89 1.94
CA SER A 56 -24.35 -9.04 2.92
C SER A 56 -22.89 -9.45 3.14
N SER A 57 -22.62 -10.76 3.22
CA SER A 57 -21.24 -11.26 3.35
C SER A 57 -20.41 -10.94 2.10
N HIS A 58 -20.98 -11.03 0.91
CA HIS A 58 -20.31 -10.71 -0.33
C HIS A 58 -20.01 -9.21 -0.44
N GLU A 59 -20.96 -8.35 -0.07
CA GLU A 59 -20.77 -6.90 -0.03
C GLU A 59 -19.66 -6.50 0.96
N ALA A 60 -19.66 -7.09 2.16
CA ALA A 60 -18.61 -6.87 3.15
C ALA A 60 -17.24 -7.31 2.63
N PHE A 61 -17.15 -8.50 2.02
CA PHE A 61 -15.92 -9.00 1.41
C PHE A 61 -15.41 -8.08 0.28
N ALA A 62 -16.30 -7.65 -0.61
CA ALA A 62 -15.95 -6.74 -1.69
C ALA A 62 -15.49 -5.37 -1.15
N ALA A 63 -16.12 -4.86 -0.08
CA ALA A 63 -15.67 -3.64 0.58
C ALA A 63 -14.27 -3.79 1.18
N SER A 64 -14.00 -4.91 1.86
CA SER A 64 -12.67 -5.21 2.41
C SER A 64 -11.61 -5.33 1.31
N LEU A 65 -11.93 -5.94 0.16
CA LEU A 65 -11.01 -6.00 -0.98
C LEU A 65 -10.66 -4.62 -1.52
N ARG A 66 -11.65 -3.73 -1.71
CA ARG A 66 -11.41 -2.35 -2.17
C ARG A 66 -10.56 -1.57 -1.18
N GLN A 67 -10.78 -1.76 0.12
CA GLN A 67 -9.97 -1.10 1.16
C GLN A 67 -8.53 -1.60 1.14
N LEU A 68 -8.33 -2.92 0.98
CA LEU A 68 -7.01 -3.52 0.87
C LEU A 68 -6.26 -3.02 -0.38
N GLU A 69 -6.95 -2.98 -1.52
CA GLU A 69 -6.42 -2.46 -2.78
C GLU A 69 -5.99 -1.00 -2.64
N ALA A 70 -6.86 -0.13 -2.14
CA ALA A 70 -6.52 1.27 -1.90
C ALA A 70 -5.33 1.44 -0.95
N GLY A 71 -5.27 0.64 0.12
CA GLY A 71 -4.16 0.64 1.07
C GLY A 71 -2.84 0.19 0.44
N HIS A 72 -2.86 -0.82 -0.44
CA HIS A 72 -1.67 -1.31 -1.11
C HIS A 72 -1.19 -0.39 -2.23
N SER A 73 -2.09 0.13 -3.05
CA SER A 73 -1.74 1.06 -4.13
C SER A 73 -1.04 2.31 -3.58
N GLY A 74 -1.59 2.93 -2.53
CA GLY A 74 -0.96 4.10 -1.91
C GLY A 74 0.37 3.79 -1.21
N ARG A 75 0.58 2.57 -0.70
CA ARG A 75 1.87 2.13 -0.17
C ARG A 75 2.90 1.91 -1.27
N LEU A 76 2.48 1.36 -2.40
CA LEU A 76 3.35 1.10 -3.55
C LEU A 76 3.87 2.42 -4.11
N GLU A 77 2.99 3.38 -4.38
CA GLU A 77 3.34 4.72 -4.89
C GLU A 77 4.34 5.43 -3.98
N LYS A 78 4.07 5.50 -2.66
CA LYS A 78 5.00 6.06 -1.68
C LYS A 78 6.37 5.37 -1.68
N THR A 79 6.38 4.05 -1.88
CA THR A 79 7.61 3.27 -1.92
C THR A 79 8.39 3.60 -3.19
N GLU A 80 7.74 3.69 -4.33
CA GLU A 80 8.36 4.11 -5.60
C GLU A 80 8.95 5.53 -5.51
N ASP A 81 8.24 6.48 -4.89
CA ASP A 81 8.74 7.83 -4.66
C ASP A 81 10.03 7.85 -3.81
N LEU A 82 10.07 7.04 -2.75
CA LEU A 82 11.26 6.90 -1.91
C LEU A 82 12.42 6.29 -2.70
N TRP A 83 12.17 5.23 -3.47
CA TRP A 83 13.18 4.62 -4.34
C TRP A 83 13.71 5.60 -5.39
N LEU A 84 12.83 6.43 -5.95
CA LEU A 84 13.21 7.45 -6.92
C LEU A 84 14.15 8.48 -6.29
N LYS A 85 13.85 8.97 -5.08
CA LYS A 85 14.72 9.89 -4.32
C LYS A 85 16.07 9.26 -4.01
N VAL A 86 16.09 8.00 -3.58
CA VAL A 86 17.34 7.27 -3.34
C VAL A 86 18.18 7.24 -4.61
N ARG A 87 17.58 6.91 -5.76
CA ARG A 87 18.30 6.79 -7.03
C ARG A 87 18.78 8.13 -7.57
N LYS A 88 17.94 9.17 -7.50
CA LYS A 88 18.22 10.48 -8.14
C LYS A 88 19.02 11.43 -7.27
N ASP A 89 18.86 11.35 -5.95
CA ASP A 89 19.43 12.35 -5.05
C ASP A 89 20.51 11.76 -4.16
N HIS A 90 20.24 10.63 -3.51
CA HIS A 90 21.14 10.08 -2.51
C HIS A 90 22.30 9.28 -3.10
N ALA A 91 22.03 8.39 -4.05
CA ALA A 91 23.07 7.56 -4.67
C ALA A 91 24.16 8.40 -5.36
N PRO A 92 23.84 9.44 -6.16
CA PRO A 92 24.87 10.25 -6.80
C PRO A 92 25.70 11.04 -5.78
N ARG A 93 25.07 11.58 -4.73
CA ARG A 93 25.77 12.29 -3.66
C ARG A 93 26.71 11.39 -2.88
N LEU A 94 26.27 10.17 -2.55
CA LEU A 94 27.09 9.17 -1.87
C LEU A 94 28.29 8.77 -2.74
N ALA A 95 28.05 8.50 -4.03
CA ALA A 95 29.08 8.16 -4.98
C ALA A 95 30.13 9.29 -5.09
N ARG A 96 29.68 10.55 -5.12
CA ARG A 96 30.54 11.73 -5.14
C ARG A 96 31.40 11.84 -3.88
N LEU A 97 30.80 11.70 -2.70
CA LEU A 97 31.54 11.70 -1.43
C LEU A 97 32.57 10.57 -1.39
N SER A 98 32.22 9.38 -1.88
CA SER A 98 33.14 8.24 -1.98
C SER A 98 34.32 8.54 -2.91
N LEU A 99 34.07 9.14 -4.08
CA LEU A 99 35.10 9.54 -5.03
C LEU A 99 36.03 10.61 -4.42
N GLU A 100 35.47 11.66 -3.82
CA GLU A 100 36.22 12.75 -3.20
C GLU A 100 37.04 12.27 -2.00
N SER A 101 36.46 11.43 -1.15
CA SER A 101 37.15 10.82 -0.01
C SER A 101 38.31 9.94 -0.46
N ARG A 102 38.11 9.12 -1.49
CA ARG A 102 39.17 8.27 -2.04
C ARG A 102 40.28 9.11 -2.67
N SER A 103 39.92 10.13 -3.45
CA SER A 103 40.88 11.06 -4.06
C SER A 103 41.74 11.74 -2.99
N LEU A 104 41.14 12.20 -1.89
CA LEU A 104 41.88 12.79 -0.78
C LEU A 104 42.83 11.79 -0.12
N GLN A 105 42.37 10.55 0.13
CA GLN A 105 43.21 9.50 0.69
C GLN A 105 44.42 9.20 -0.21
N ASP A 106 44.19 9.09 -1.52
CA ASP A 106 45.26 8.78 -2.47
C ASP A 106 46.28 9.93 -2.57
N VAL A 107 45.85 11.19 -2.46
CA VAL A 107 46.75 12.35 -2.37
C VAL A 107 47.58 12.32 -1.10
N LEU A 108 47.00 11.94 0.05
CA LEU A 108 47.72 11.86 1.31
C LEU A 108 48.75 10.73 1.34
N LEU A 109 48.43 9.58 0.74
CA LEU A 109 49.30 8.40 0.74
C LEU A 109 50.40 8.47 -0.33
N TYR A 110 50.07 8.97 -1.52
CA TYR A 110 50.94 8.84 -2.70
C TYR A 110 51.33 10.19 -3.32
N GLY A 111 50.82 11.30 -2.80
CA GLY A 111 50.97 12.61 -3.41
C GLY A 111 50.23 12.72 -4.75
N LYS A 112 50.40 13.84 -5.45
CA LYS A 112 49.83 14.02 -6.79
C LYS A 112 50.71 13.34 -7.86
N PRO A 113 50.11 12.61 -8.82
CA PRO A 113 50.87 12.02 -9.92
C PRO A 113 51.52 13.11 -10.79
N LYS A 114 52.72 12.82 -11.32
CA LYS A 114 53.43 13.73 -12.23
C LYS A 114 52.88 13.60 -13.64
N LEU A 115 52.50 14.73 -14.23
CA LEU A 115 52.06 14.84 -15.63
C LEU A 115 53.28 14.79 -16.55
N GLY A 116 53.38 13.77 -17.39
CA GLY A 116 54.35 13.67 -18.47
C GLY A 116 53.78 14.18 -19.80
N ARG A 117 54.27 13.64 -20.91
CA ARG A 117 53.78 14.00 -22.25
C ARG A 117 52.30 13.63 -22.41
N GLU A 118 51.57 14.44 -23.15
CA GLU A 118 50.21 14.08 -23.58
C GLU A 118 50.25 12.86 -24.50
N LEU A 119 49.34 11.91 -24.28
CA LEU A 119 49.14 10.70 -25.07
C LEU A 119 47.88 10.81 -25.96
N GLY A 120 46.86 11.54 -25.52
CA GLY A 120 45.64 11.74 -26.29
C GLY A 120 44.56 12.51 -25.53
N ARG A 121 43.47 12.82 -26.22
CA ARG A 121 42.31 13.55 -25.67
C ARG A 121 41.03 12.78 -25.90
N GLY A 122 40.15 12.77 -24.91
CA GLY A 122 38.79 12.26 -25.00
C GLY A 122 37.77 13.35 -24.72
N GLN A 123 36.49 12.98 -24.76
CA GLN A 123 35.36 13.91 -24.58
C GLN A 123 35.44 14.73 -23.29
N TYR A 124 35.94 14.14 -22.19
CA TYR A 124 35.95 14.76 -20.87
C TYR A 124 37.35 14.99 -20.29
N GLY A 125 38.42 14.87 -21.09
CA GLY A 125 39.75 14.91 -20.51
C GLY A 125 40.93 14.65 -21.43
N VAL A 126 42.11 14.78 -20.85
CA VAL A 126 43.40 14.55 -21.51
C VAL A 126 44.12 13.41 -20.79
N VAL A 127 44.70 12.51 -21.56
CA VAL A 127 45.51 11.39 -21.07
C VAL A 127 46.98 11.75 -21.22
N TYR A 128 47.73 11.61 -20.15
CA TYR A 128 49.16 11.88 -20.07
C TYR A 128 49.92 10.60 -19.71
N LEU A 129 51.16 10.52 -20.17
CA LEU A 129 52.12 9.56 -19.67
C LEU A 129 52.41 9.88 -18.20
N CYS A 130 52.36 8.88 -17.33
CA CYS A 130 52.83 9.00 -15.96
C CYS A 130 53.83 7.88 -15.73
N ASN A 131 55.07 8.22 -15.36
CA ASN A 131 56.09 7.17 -15.19
C ASN A 131 55.64 6.21 -14.08
N ALA A 132 55.58 6.69 -12.83
CA ALA A 132 55.11 5.91 -11.69
C ALA A 132 54.20 6.75 -10.78
N TRP A 133 53.22 6.10 -10.15
CA TRP A 133 52.43 6.70 -9.06
C TRP A 133 51.81 5.61 -8.18
N GLY A 134 51.90 5.76 -6.85
CA GLY A 134 51.26 4.84 -5.90
C GLY A 134 51.66 3.37 -6.04
N GLY A 135 52.89 3.08 -6.48
CA GLY A 135 53.37 1.71 -6.73
C GLY A 135 53.02 1.15 -8.13
N HIS A 136 52.29 1.89 -8.97
CA HIS A 136 52.02 1.52 -10.35
C HIS A 136 53.07 2.10 -11.30
N PHE A 137 53.65 1.27 -12.18
CA PHE A 137 54.56 1.64 -13.26
C PHE A 137 54.56 0.56 -14.36
N PRO A 138 54.54 0.90 -15.65
CA PRO A 138 54.23 2.23 -16.20
C PRO A 138 52.73 2.53 -16.10
N CYS A 139 52.34 3.80 -16.00
CA CYS A 139 50.92 4.16 -15.93
C CYS A 139 50.54 5.34 -16.84
N ALA A 140 49.23 5.53 -17.02
CA ALA A 140 48.66 6.67 -17.71
C ALA A 140 47.79 7.45 -16.73
N LEU A 141 47.89 8.77 -16.78
CA LEU A 141 47.08 9.68 -15.98
C LEU A 141 46.02 10.33 -16.86
N LYS A 142 44.74 10.11 -16.57
CA LYS A 142 43.64 10.81 -17.23
C LYS A 142 43.18 11.97 -16.36
N SER A 143 43.41 13.19 -16.82
CA SER A 143 42.81 14.39 -16.22
C SER A 143 41.37 14.51 -16.74
N VAL A 144 40.40 14.59 -15.83
CA VAL A 144 38.97 14.71 -16.16
C VAL A 144 38.44 16.00 -15.56
N VAL A 145 37.76 16.81 -16.37
CA VAL A 145 37.09 18.04 -15.92
C VAL A 145 35.65 18.00 -16.42
N PRO A 146 34.72 17.45 -15.62
CA PRO A 146 33.31 17.43 -15.97
C PRO A 146 32.76 18.87 -16.09
N PRO A 147 31.96 19.17 -17.13
CA PRO A 147 31.51 20.53 -17.43
C PRO A 147 30.39 21.04 -16.51
N ASP A 148 29.66 20.14 -15.87
CA ASP A 148 28.55 20.46 -14.96
C ASP A 148 28.39 19.40 -13.87
N GLU A 149 27.47 19.66 -12.94
CA GLU A 149 27.19 18.77 -11.80
C GLU A 149 26.63 17.42 -12.23
N LYS A 150 25.87 17.35 -13.32
CA LYS A 150 25.30 16.09 -13.82
C LYS A 150 26.42 15.16 -14.27
N HIS A 151 27.36 15.66 -15.08
CA HIS A 151 28.50 14.87 -15.52
C HIS A 151 29.44 14.49 -14.38
N TRP A 152 29.56 15.33 -13.34
CA TRP A 152 30.27 14.97 -12.11
C TRP A 152 29.62 13.78 -11.40
N ASN A 153 28.29 13.80 -11.28
CA ASN A 153 27.51 12.74 -10.64
C ASN A 153 27.57 11.44 -11.44
N ASP A 154 27.48 11.50 -12.77
CA ASP A 154 27.59 10.35 -13.66
C ASP A 154 28.98 9.69 -13.53
N LEU A 155 30.07 10.49 -13.55
CA LEU A 155 31.43 10.01 -13.33
C LEU A 155 31.61 9.36 -11.95
N ALA A 156 31.06 9.98 -10.91
CA ALA A 156 31.15 9.47 -9.55
C ALA A 156 30.43 8.13 -9.40
N LEU A 157 29.24 7.98 -10.02
CA LEU A 157 28.49 6.73 -10.04
C LEU A 157 29.25 5.63 -10.80
N GLU A 158 29.81 5.95 -11.97
CA GLU A 158 30.64 5.02 -12.73
C GLU A 158 31.80 4.51 -11.86
N PHE A 159 32.53 5.41 -11.20
CA PHE A 159 33.60 5.04 -10.27
C PHE A 159 33.11 4.17 -9.10
N HIS A 160 31.94 4.51 -8.53
CA HIS A 160 31.39 3.79 -7.39
C HIS A 160 30.99 2.35 -7.73
N TYR A 161 30.45 2.10 -8.92
CA TYR A 161 30.02 0.76 -9.36
C TYR A 161 31.13 -0.07 -10.01
N MET A 162 32.19 0.57 -10.52
CA MET A 162 33.32 -0.12 -11.15
C MET A 162 34.42 -0.55 -10.16
N ARG A 163 34.21 -0.28 -8.87
CA ARG A 163 35.12 -0.64 -7.79
C ARG A 163 34.79 -2.00 -7.19
#